data_AF-A0A1F8EDU6-F1
#
_entry.id   AF-A0A1F8EDU6-F1
#
_cell.length_a   1.000
_cell.length_b   1.000
_cell.length_c   1.000
_cell.angle_alpha   90.00
_cell.angle_beta   90.00
_cell.angle_gamma   90.00
#
_symmetry.space_group_name_H-M   'P 1'
#
loop_
_entity.id
_entity.type
_entity.pdbx_description
1 polymer ?
#
loop_
_entity_poly.entity_id
_entity_poly.type
_entity_poly.pdbx_seq_one_letter_code
_entity_poly.pdbx_strand_id
1 'polypeptide(L)'
;MAPQQSNNQITLIVALIIVLGFAVGYLYYSQWAVPARVSIEPPVVAGRDDLNKFENLKIDFSILDNKKYKALQIFGESPVNPGVTGKKDIFAPI
;
A
#
# COMPACT_ATOMS: atom_id res chain seq x y z
N MET A 1 -59.93 -2.72 -40.65
CA MET A 1 -58.45 -2.67 -40.52
C MET A 1 -58.10 -2.28 -39.10
N ALA A 2 -57.76 -3.23 -38.22
CA ALA A 2 -57.08 -2.97 -36.94
C ALA A 2 -56.61 -4.28 -36.30
N PRO A 3 -55.32 -4.64 -36.46
CA PRO A 3 -54.61 -5.37 -35.40
C PRO A 3 -53.22 -4.77 -35.08
N GLN A 4 -52.85 -3.67 -35.72
CA GLN A 4 -51.47 -3.18 -35.66
C GLN A 4 -51.11 -2.49 -34.33
N GLN A 5 -52.11 -1.92 -33.63
CA GLN A 5 -51.87 -1.20 -32.37
C GLN A 5 -51.59 -2.13 -31.17
N SER A 6 -52.20 -3.32 -31.10
CA SER A 6 -51.95 -4.28 -30.03
C SER A 6 -50.55 -4.90 -30.12
N ASN A 7 -50.08 -5.18 -31.33
CA ASN A 7 -48.76 -5.76 -31.55
C ASN A 7 -47.64 -4.81 -31.11
N ASN A 8 -47.76 -3.51 -31.43
CA ASN A 8 -46.76 -2.52 -31.03
C ASN A 8 -46.69 -2.34 -29.50
N GLN A 9 -47.83 -2.42 -28.81
CA GLN A 9 -47.88 -2.37 -27.34
C GLN A 9 -47.20 -3.59 -26.70
N ILE A 10 -47.46 -4.78 -27.22
CA ILE A 10 -46.82 -6.02 -26.74
C ILE A 10 -45.31 -5.96 -26.96
N THR A 11 -44.86 -5.55 -28.15
CA THR A 11 -43.43 -5.39 -28.44
C THR A 11 -42.75 -4.39 -27.50
N LEU A 12 -43.42 -3.29 -27.16
CA LEU A 12 -42.89 -2.28 -26.25
C LEU A 12 -42.79 -2.80 -24.81
N ILE A 13 -43.79 -3.56 -24.34
CA ILE A 13 -43.76 -4.21 -23.03
C ILE A 13 -42.62 -5.24 -22.96
N VAL A 14 -42.45 -6.07 -23.99
CA VAL A 14 -41.36 -7.05 -24.06
C VAL A 14 -39.99 -6.36 -24.06
N ALA A 15 -39.82 -5.29 -24.84
CA ALA A 15 -38.59 -4.51 -24.86
C ALA A 15 -38.27 -3.91 -23.48
N LEU A 16 -39.29 -3.40 -22.76
CA LEU A 16 -39.13 -2.87 -21.41
C LEU A 16 -38.66 -3.95 -20.43
N ILE A 17 -39.25 -5.15 -20.49
CA ILE A 17 -38.85 -6.29 -19.64
C ILE A 17 -37.39 -6.69 -19.90
N ILE A 18 -36.98 -6.73 -21.17
CA ILE A 18 -35.60 -7.04 -21.55
C ILE A 18 -34.62 -5.99 -20.98
N VAL A 19 -34.92 -4.70 -21.19
CA VAL A 19 -34.09 -3.60 -20.68
C VAL A 19 -34.02 -3.63 -19.15
N LEU A 20 -35.13 -3.90 -18.48
CA LEU A 20 -35.17 -3.99 -17.02
C LEU A 20 -34.35 -5.19 -16.52
N GLY A 21 -34.43 -6.32 -17.20
CA GLY A 21 -33.60 -7.50 -16.92
C GLY A 21 -32.10 -7.22 -17.06
N PHE A 22 -31.71 -6.54 -18.14
CA PHE A 22 -30.31 -6.12 -18.32
C PHE A 22 -29.87 -5.11 -17.25
N ALA A 23 -30.72 -4.15 -16.87
CA ALA A 23 -30.41 -3.16 -15.84
C ALA A 23 -30.18 -3.83 -14.47
N VAL A 24 -31.10 -4.72 -14.06
CA VAL A 24 -30.99 -5.46 -12.79
C VAL A 24 -29.78 -6.40 -12.81
N GLY A 25 -29.57 -7.13 -13.91
CA GLY A 25 -28.42 -8.02 -14.07
C GLY A 25 -27.08 -7.27 -14.04
N TYR A 26 -27.00 -6.11 -14.68
CA TYR A 26 -25.83 -5.23 -14.64
C TYR A 26 -25.55 -4.73 -13.21
N LEU A 27 -26.58 -4.26 -12.50
CA LEU A 27 -26.41 -3.83 -11.11
C LEU A 27 -25.93 -4.98 -10.22
N TYR A 28 -26.52 -6.17 -10.34
CA TYR A 28 -26.11 -7.36 -9.61
C TYR A 28 -24.65 -7.76 -9.90
N TYR A 29 -24.28 -7.82 -11.19
CA TYR A 29 -22.90 -8.11 -11.59
C TYR A 29 -21.91 -7.05 -11.09
N SER A 30 -22.29 -5.77 -11.16
CA SER A 30 -21.45 -4.66 -10.73
C SER A 30 -21.16 -4.69 -9.22
N GLN A 31 -22.08 -5.21 -8.40
CA GLN A 31 -21.86 -5.42 -6.96
C GLN A 31 -20.82 -6.51 -6.68
N TRP A 32 -20.73 -7.53 -7.54
CA TRP A 32 -19.73 -8.60 -7.42
C TRP A 32 -18.38 -8.22 -8.02
N ALA A 33 -18.36 -7.28 -8.96
CA ALA A 33 -17.15 -6.77 -9.59
C ALA A 33 -16.38 -5.74 -8.74
N VAL A 34 -16.97 -5.27 -7.63
CA VAL A 34 -16.19 -4.53 -6.62
C VAL A 34 -15.41 -5.57 -5.82
N PRO A 35 -14.07 -5.67 -5.96
CA PRO A 35 -13.30 -6.54 -5.10
C PRO A 35 -13.63 -6.15 -3.67
N ALA A 36 -14.07 -7.13 -2.87
CA ALA A 36 -14.33 -6.94 -1.46
C ALA A 36 -13.09 -6.27 -0.87
N ARG A 37 -13.20 -4.95 -0.63
CA ARG A 37 -12.15 -4.21 0.06
C ARG A 37 -12.24 -4.74 1.47
N VAL A 38 -11.42 -5.75 1.76
CA VAL A 38 -11.16 -6.17 3.13
C VAL A 38 -10.81 -4.88 3.83
N SER A 39 -11.68 -4.46 4.75
CA SER A 39 -11.40 -3.33 5.62
C SER A 39 -10.28 -3.80 6.53
N ILE A 40 -9.06 -3.70 6.04
CA ILE A 40 -7.87 -3.93 6.84
C ILE A 40 -7.92 -2.80 7.84
N GLU A 41 -8.25 -3.12 9.09
CA GLU A 41 -8.09 -2.18 10.17
C GLU A 41 -6.66 -1.65 10.06
N PRO A 42 -6.48 -0.32 9.92
CA PRO A 42 -5.13 0.21 9.81
C PRO A 42 -4.35 -0.34 11.00
N PRO A 43 -3.15 -0.91 10.78
CA PRO A 43 -2.35 -1.41 11.88
C PRO A 43 -2.31 -0.29 12.91
N VAL A 44 -2.60 -0.62 14.18
CA VAL A 44 -2.44 0.34 15.28
C VAL A 44 -1.08 0.94 15.06
N VAL A 45 -1.05 2.19 14.62
CA VAL A 45 0.19 2.92 14.42
C VAL A 45 0.64 3.13 15.86
N ALA A 46 1.34 2.15 16.42
CA ALA A 46 2.16 2.30 17.59
C ALA A 46 2.94 3.56 17.28
N GLY A 47 2.59 4.63 18.01
CA GLY A 47 2.73 6.01 17.56
C GLY A 47 4.03 6.14 16.79
N ARG A 48 3.94 6.59 15.53
CA ARG A 48 5.10 7.03 14.73
C ARG A 48 6.06 7.62 15.74
N ASP A 49 7.21 6.99 15.93
CA ASP A 49 8.15 7.41 16.96
C ASP A 49 8.56 8.82 16.56
N ASP A 50 7.85 9.78 17.14
CA ASP A 50 7.83 11.14 16.64
C ASP A 50 9.25 11.66 16.85
N LEU A 51 9.83 12.17 15.78
CA LEU A 51 11.14 12.82 15.85
C LEU A 51 11.15 14.00 16.84
N ASN A 52 9.98 14.40 17.36
CA ASN A 52 9.80 15.26 18.52
C ASN A 52 10.64 14.81 19.74
N LYS A 53 10.90 13.51 19.93
CA LYS A 53 11.83 13.05 20.98
C LYS A 53 13.27 13.51 20.77
N PHE A 54 13.65 13.81 19.53
CA PHE A 54 14.97 14.34 19.17
C PHE A 54 14.99 15.86 19.06
N GLU A 55 13.86 16.55 19.29
CA GLU A 55 13.79 18.03 19.24
C GLU A 55 14.83 18.68 20.16
N ASN A 56 15.09 18.05 21.31
CA ASN A 56 16.06 18.50 22.29
C ASN A 56 17.36 17.68 22.29
N LEU A 57 17.61 16.86 21.25
CA LEU A 57 18.84 16.08 21.15
C LEU A 57 20.03 17.03 20.91
N LYS A 58 20.80 17.29 21.97
CA LYS A 58 22.09 17.97 21.87
C LYS A 58 23.18 16.91 21.74
N ILE A 59 23.68 16.72 20.52
CA ILE A 59 24.83 15.85 20.28
C ILE A 59 26.09 16.60 20.71
N ASP A 60 26.79 16.06 21.71
CA ASP A 60 28.08 16.59 22.14
C ASP A 60 29.20 16.08 21.23
N PHE A 61 29.76 16.98 20.42
CA PHE A 61 30.87 16.68 19.52
C PHE A 61 32.24 16.86 20.17
N SER A 62 32.32 17.19 21.46
CA SER A 62 33.59 17.34 22.20
C SER A 62 34.46 16.08 22.16
N ILE A 63 33.86 14.90 21.95
CA ILE A 63 34.59 13.66 21.76
C ILE A 63 35.52 13.70 20.53
N LEU A 64 35.13 14.43 19.48
CA LEU A 64 35.93 14.59 18.26
C LEU A 64 37.13 15.52 18.46
N ASP A 65 37.17 16.27 19.57
CA ASP A 65 38.31 17.12 19.90
C ASP A 65 39.53 16.35 20.42
N ASN A 66 39.32 15.10 20.84
CA ASN A 66 40.42 14.26 21.29
C ASN A 66 41.33 13.88 20.10
N LYS A 67 42.63 14.07 20.30
CA LYS A 67 43.69 13.81 19.30
C LYS A 67 43.62 12.40 18.69
N LYS A 68 43.09 11.42 19.42
CA LYS A 68 42.88 10.04 18.95
C LYS A 68 41.86 9.93 17.80
N TYR A 69 40.87 10.81 17.74
CA TYR A 69 39.86 10.84 16.66
C TYR A 69 40.24 11.81 15.53
N LYS A 70 41.09 12.81 15.81
CA LYS A 70 41.68 13.70 14.79
C LYS A 70 42.76 13.01 13.97
N ALA A 71 43.53 12.14 14.62
CA ALA A 71 44.30 11.16 13.89
C ALA A 71 43.29 10.15 13.33
N LEU A 72 43.12 10.11 12.01
CA LEU A 72 42.40 9.04 11.31
C LEU A 72 43.17 7.71 11.45
N GLN A 73 43.44 7.30 12.69
CA GLN A 73 43.98 5.99 13.00
C GLN A 73 42.87 5.00 12.72
N ILE A 74 43.12 4.17 11.71
CA ILE A 74 42.24 3.08 11.38
C ILE A 74 42.37 2.07 12.52
N PHE A 75 41.35 1.98 13.37
CA PHE A 75 41.26 0.95 14.39
C PHE A 75 40.65 -0.30 13.75
N GLY A 76 41.51 -1.27 13.41
CA GLY A 76 41.12 -2.51 12.76
C GLY A 76 41.96 -2.81 11.51
N GLU A 77 41.81 -4.01 10.96
CA GLU A 77 42.42 -4.35 9.68
C GLU A 77 41.74 -3.55 8.56
N SER A 78 42.55 -2.91 7.71
CA SER A 78 42.09 -2.26 6.48
C SER A 78 42.84 -2.83 5.29
N PRO A 79 42.13 -3.42 4.31
CA PRO A 79 40.68 -3.64 4.28
C PRO A 79 40.22 -4.67 5.33
N VAL A 80 39.01 -4.50 5.86
CA VAL A 80 38.38 -5.50 6.76
C VAL A 80 38.18 -6.77 5.96
N ASN A 81 38.67 -7.91 6.45
CA ASN A 81 38.34 -9.21 5.87
C ASN A 81 36.98 -9.67 6.43
N PRO A 82 35.89 -9.60 5.65
CA PRO A 82 34.57 -9.98 6.16
C PRO A 82 34.57 -11.49 6.47
N GLY A 83 34.19 -11.84 7.70
CA GLY A 83 33.99 -13.24 8.09
C GLY A 83 32.83 -13.89 7.32
N VAL A 84 32.75 -15.22 7.36
CA VAL A 84 31.69 -16.03 6.72
C VAL A 84 30.30 -15.90 7.38
N THR A 85 30.15 -14.99 8.35
CA THR A 85 28.94 -14.84 9.18
C THR A 85 28.27 -13.50 8.93
N GLY A 86 26.96 -13.53 8.64
CA GLY A 86 26.14 -12.35 8.38
C GLY A 86 25.30 -12.50 7.11
N LYS A 87 24.29 -11.64 6.93
CA LYS A 87 23.60 -11.56 5.65
C LYS A 87 24.54 -10.91 4.64
N LYS A 88 24.73 -11.57 3.48
CA LYS A 88 25.46 -11.02 2.34
C LYS A 88 24.88 -9.67 1.88
N ASP A 89 23.57 -9.52 2.05
CA ASP A 89 22.85 -8.26 1.85
C ASP A 89 21.89 -8.04 3.01
N ILE A 90 22.14 -6.97 3.78
CA ILE A 90 21.34 -6.57 4.93
C ILE A 90 20.02 -5.89 4.55
N PHE A 91 19.83 -5.56 3.26
CA PHE A 91 18.63 -4.91 2.73
C PHE A 91 17.80 -5.83 1.82
N ALA A 92 18.26 -7.07 1.59
CA ALA A 92 17.45 -8.04 0.88
C ALA A 92 16.19 -8.41 1.72
N PRO A 93 14.99 -8.42 1.10
CA PRO A 93 13.76 -8.82 1.79
C PRO A 93 13.86 -10.27 2.27
N ILE A 94 13.16 -10.58 3.37
CA ILE A 94 13.03 -11.93 3.95
C ILE A 94 11.90 -12.67 3.23
#